data_AF-A0A5E6QUQ0-F1
#
_entry.id   AF-A0A5E6QUQ0-F1
#
_cell.length_a   1.000
_cell.length_b   1.000
_cell.length_c   1.000
_cell.angle_alpha   90.00
_cell.angle_beta   90.00
_cell.angle_gamma   90.00
#
_symmetry.space_group_name_H-M   'P 1'
#
loop_
_entity.id
_entity.type
_entity.pdbx_description
1 polymer ?
#
loop_
_entity_poly.entity_id
_entity_poly.type
_entity_poly.pdbx_seq_one_letter_code
_entity_poly.pdbx_strand_id
1 'polypeptide(L)'
;MRCSPEWQAWLRLGEGRLQALQQHLAGNAQQLQALKQQADELQQQQATLRQLRVEEPGQRLSHSQLLDLLRRQALLRRQAQVLTLELEQISHRQQQLQQQQADSQKQMSALQRRHDKYQQHLQQLHRQWLLQRQRQEDNELDEHRLTGKVWNE
;
A
#
# COMPACT_ATOMS: atom_id res chain seq x y z
N MET A 1 -32.99 9.08 20.54
CA MET A 1 -31.51 9.12 20.48
C MET A 1 -31.09 9.36 19.04
N ARG A 2 -30.50 10.53 18.73
CA ARG A 2 -29.85 10.77 17.43
C ARG A 2 -28.53 9.97 17.44
N CYS A 3 -28.15 9.28 16.36
CA CYS A 3 -26.80 8.74 16.24
C CYS A 3 -25.81 9.85 16.60
N SER A 4 -25.06 9.73 17.70
CA SER A 4 -24.27 10.86 18.20
C SER A 4 -23.31 11.32 17.09
N PRO A 5 -23.24 12.64 16.81
CA PRO A 5 -22.39 13.21 15.76
C PRO A 5 -20.91 12.80 15.92
N GLU A 6 -20.50 12.46 17.15
CA GLU A 6 -19.19 11.94 17.46
C GLU A 6 -18.91 10.62 16.74
N TRP A 7 -19.87 9.69 16.68
CA TRP A 7 -19.68 8.40 16.01
C TRP A 7 -19.54 8.54 14.49
N GLN A 8 -20.27 9.47 13.88
CA GLN A 8 -20.13 9.79 12.46
C GLN A 8 -18.77 10.42 12.17
N ALA A 9 -18.27 11.28 13.06
CA ALA A 9 -16.93 11.83 12.95
C ALA A 9 -15.86 10.73 13.04
N TRP A 10 -16.00 9.77 13.96
CA TRP A 10 -15.09 8.63 14.08
C TRP A 10 -15.07 7.74 12.83
N LEU A 11 -16.22 7.48 12.20
CA LEU A 11 -16.27 6.72 10.93
C LEU A 11 -15.53 7.45 9.81
N ARG A 12 -15.80 8.75 9.61
CA ARG A 12 -15.13 9.57 8.59
C ARG A 12 -13.62 9.65 8.80
N LEU A 13 -13.18 9.76 10.05
CA LEU A 13 -11.75 9.70 10.38
C LEU A 13 -11.15 8.32 10.04
N GLY A 14 -11.89 7.23 10.27
CA GLY A 14 -11.50 5.88 9.88
C GLY A 14 -11.38 5.71 8.37
N GLU A 15 -12.36 6.21 7.62
CA GLU A 15 -12.38 6.20 6.15
C GLU A 15 -11.20 6.97 5.58
N GLY A 16 -10.95 8.19 6.08
CA GLY A 16 -9.82 9.00 5.64
C GLY A 16 -8.46 8.32 5.89
N ARG A 17 -8.31 7.63 7.03
CA ARG A 17 -7.10 6.85 7.33
C ARG A 17 -6.94 5.64 6.41
N LEU A 18 -8.04 4.94 6.10
CA LEU A 18 -8.01 3.81 5.16
C LEU A 18 -7.64 4.27 3.75
N GLN A 19 -8.22 5.37 3.29
CA GLN A 19 -7.89 5.95 1.98
C GLN A 19 -6.42 6.39 1.91
N ALA A 20 -5.90 7.06 2.95
CA ALA A 20 -4.50 7.46 3.00
C ALA A 20 -3.55 6.24 2.95
N LEU A 21 -3.87 5.16 3.67
CA LEU A 21 -3.09 3.92 3.61
C LEU A 21 -3.16 3.24 2.24
N GLN A 22 -4.31 3.24 1.59
CA GLN A 22 -4.45 2.71 0.23
C GLN A 22 -3.62 3.51 -0.78
N GLN A 23 -3.64 4.84 -0.69
CA GLN A 23 -2.82 5.71 -1.54
C GLN A 23 -1.31 5.48 -1.29
N HIS A 24 -0.91 5.34 -0.02
CA HIS A 24 0.48 5.03 0.33
C HIS A 24 0.93 3.67 -0.22
N LEU A 25 0.08 2.63 -0.10
CA LEU A 25 0.35 1.31 -0.68
C LEU A 25 0.48 1.35 -2.21
N ALA A 26 -0.38 2.11 -2.89
CA ALA A 26 -0.31 2.31 -4.34
C ALA A 26 0.99 3.02 -4.74
N GLY A 27 1.38 4.07 -4.01
CA GLY A 27 2.64 4.78 -4.22
C GLY A 27 3.85 3.87 -4.03
N ASN A 28 3.87 3.05 -2.97
CA ASN A 28 4.93 2.07 -2.75
C ASN A 28 5.01 1.02 -3.86
N ALA A 29 3.87 0.57 -4.39
CA ALA A 29 3.84 -0.38 -5.51
C ALA A 29 4.45 0.23 -6.79
N GLN A 30 4.14 1.49 -7.10
CA GLN A 30 4.73 2.21 -8.22
C GLN A 30 6.24 2.39 -8.05
N GLN A 31 6.70 2.75 -6.84
CA GLN A 31 8.13 2.88 -6.54
C GLN A 31 8.86 1.55 -6.68
N LEU A 32 8.27 0.44 -6.20
CA LEU A 32 8.84 -0.89 -6.39
C LEU A 32 8.95 -1.28 -7.86
N GLN A 33 7.97 -0.92 -8.69
CA GLN A 33 8.03 -1.16 -10.13
C GLN A 33 9.15 -0.36 -10.79
N ALA A 34 9.31 0.91 -10.44
CA ALA A 34 10.39 1.75 -10.94
C ALA A 34 11.77 1.20 -10.55
N LEU A 35 11.95 0.77 -9.29
CA LEU A 35 13.19 0.15 -8.83
C LEU A 35 13.49 -1.18 -9.54
N LYS A 36 12.47 -1.95 -9.91
CA LYS A 36 12.66 -3.18 -10.70
C LYS A 36 13.16 -2.86 -12.11
N GLN A 37 12.54 -1.89 -12.77
CA GLN A 37 12.97 -1.44 -14.10
C GLN A 37 14.41 -0.94 -14.07
N GLN A 38 14.78 -0.12 -13.07
CA GLN A 38 16.15 0.34 -12.88
C GLN A 38 17.13 -0.83 -12.64
N ALA A 39 16.75 -1.82 -11.82
CA ALA A 39 17.58 -3.00 -11.60
C ALA A 39 17.78 -3.80 -12.90
N ASP A 40 16.72 -3.99 -13.69
CA ASP A 40 16.79 -4.72 -14.96
C ASP A 40 17.70 -4.01 -15.96
N GLU A 41 17.62 -2.68 -16.06
CA GLU A 41 18.50 -1.86 -16.90
C GLU A 41 19.97 -1.99 -16.48
N LEU A 42 20.27 -1.90 -15.18
CA LEU A 42 21.63 -2.05 -14.66
C LEU A 42 22.16 -3.48 -14.84
N GLN A 43 21.31 -4.50 -14.71
CA GLN A 43 21.67 -5.88 -15.00
C GLN A 43 22.01 -6.10 -16.48
N GLN A 44 21.26 -5.48 -17.39
CA GLN A 44 21.58 -5.50 -18.82
C GLN A 44 22.93 -4.83 -19.09
N GLN A 45 23.19 -3.66 -18.50
CA GLN A 45 24.50 -3.00 -18.59
C GLN A 45 25.63 -3.86 -18.01
N GLN A 46 25.39 -4.56 -16.90
CA GLN A 46 26.38 -5.46 -16.33
C GLN A 46 26.66 -6.66 -17.25
N ALA A 47 25.63 -7.19 -17.93
CA ALA A 47 25.78 -8.26 -18.90
C ALA A 47 26.59 -7.82 -20.14
N THR A 48 26.35 -6.61 -20.67
CA THR A 48 27.15 -6.08 -21.79
C THR A 48 28.60 -5.84 -21.39
N LEU A 49 28.87 -5.33 -20.18
CA LEU A 49 30.24 -5.21 -19.66
C LEU A 49 30.94 -6.57 -19.53
N ARG A 50 30.21 -7.63 -19.13
CA ARG A 50 30.76 -8.99 -19.07
C ARG A 50 31.11 -9.52 -20.46
N GLN A 51 30.29 -9.25 -21.47
CA GLN A 51 30.58 -9.62 -22.87
C GLN A 51 31.82 -8.88 -23.40
N LEU A 52 31.96 -7.59 -23.11
CA LEU A 52 33.12 -6.78 -23.49
C LEU A 52 34.44 -7.24 -22.84
N ARG A 53 34.35 -8.05 -21.77
CA ARG A 53 35.50 -8.56 -21.03
C ARG A 53 35.99 -9.91 -21.58
N VAL A 54 35.26 -10.53 -22.49
CA VAL A 54 35.67 -11.76 -23.18
C VAL A 54 36.66 -11.35 -24.27
N GLU A 55 37.95 -11.52 -23.99
CA GLU A 55 39.03 -11.36 -24.97
C GLU A 55 39.51 -12.73 -25.45
N GLU A 56 39.94 -12.83 -26.71
CA GLU A 56 40.37 -14.11 -27.28
C GLU A 56 41.69 -14.59 -26.66
N PRO A 57 41.73 -15.81 -26.11
CA PRO A 57 42.98 -16.38 -25.60
C PRO A 57 43.95 -16.64 -26.77
N GLY A 58 45.22 -16.29 -26.58
CA GLY A 58 46.31 -16.66 -27.50
C GLY A 58 46.78 -15.56 -28.47
N GLN A 59 46.28 -14.32 -28.36
CA GLN A 59 46.84 -13.20 -29.12
C GLN A 59 48.25 -12.83 -28.65
N ARG A 60 49.18 -12.71 -29.61
CA ARG A 60 50.52 -12.14 -29.37
C ARG A 60 50.41 -10.63 -29.42
N LEU A 61 50.55 -9.99 -28.27
CA LEU A 61 50.46 -8.54 -28.13
C LEU A 61 51.86 -7.93 -28.02
N SER A 62 52.05 -6.76 -28.61
CA SER A 62 53.21 -5.92 -28.28
C SER A 62 53.10 -5.41 -26.84
N HIS A 63 54.21 -4.95 -26.26
CA HIS A 63 54.22 -4.43 -24.89
C HIS A 63 53.24 -3.26 -24.69
N SER A 64 53.15 -2.34 -25.65
CA SER A 64 52.20 -1.22 -25.59
C SER A 64 50.74 -1.70 -25.67
N GLN A 65 50.44 -2.65 -26.56
CA GLN A 65 49.11 -3.25 -26.69
C GLN A 65 48.68 -3.97 -25.40
N LEU A 66 49.60 -4.65 -24.74
CA LEU A 66 49.34 -5.29 -23.44
C LEU A 66 48.96 -4.27 -22.37
N LEU A 67 49.68 -3.15 -22.28
CA LEU A 67 49.39 -2.10 -21.29
C LEU A 67 48.02 -1.46 -21.53
N ASP A 68 47.68 -1.17 -22.79
CA ASP A 68 46.37 -0.58 -23.12
C ASP A 68 45.22 -1.55 -22.84
N LEU A 69 45.41 -2.83 -23.12
CA LEU A 69 44.46 -3.89 -22.77
C LEU A 69 44.26 -3.98 -21.25
N LEU A 70 45.34 -4.00 -20.46
CA LEU A 70 45.25 -4.04 -18.99
C LEU A 70 44.53 -2.81 -18.42
N ARG A 71 44.77 -1.62 -18.98
CA ARG A 71 44.05 -0.40 -18.60
C ARG A 71 42.56 -0.52 -18.89
N ARG A 72 42.19 -1.00 -20.09
CA ARG A 72 40.79 -1.25 -20.46
C ARG A 72 40.13 -2.26 -19.51
N GLN A 73 40.81 -3.36 -19.20
CA GLN A 73 40.30 -4.35 -18.24
C GLN A 73 40.11 -3.77 -16.84
N ALA A 74 41.03 -2.94 -16.36
CA ALA A 74 40.90 -2.27 -15.06
C ALA A 74 39.69 -1.33 -15.04
N LEU A 75 39.46 -0.58 -16.11
CA LEU A 75 38.28 0.27 -16.27
C LEU A 75 36.98 -0.55 -16.23
N LEU A 76 36.89 -1.62 -17.02
CA LEU A 76 35.70 -2.49 -17.07
C LEU A 76 35.41 -3.16 -15.71
N ARG A 77 36.46 -3.57 -14.98
CA ARG A 77 36.32 -4.11 -13.62
C ARG A 77 35.74 -3.07 -12.66
N ARG A 78 36.24 -1.83 -12.71
CA ARG A 78 35.75 -0.73 -11.87
C ARG A 78 34.29 -0.40 -12.19
N GLN A 79 33.91 -0.32 -13.46
CA GLN A 79 32.53 -0.09 -13.87
C GLN A 79 31.61 -1.21 -13.39
N ALA A 80 32.02 -2.48 -13.54
CA ALA A 80 31.25 -3.61 -13.04
C ALA A 80 31.08 -3.61 -11.51
N GLN A 81 32.09 -3.17 -10.75
CA GLN A 81 31.99 -3.00 -9.30
C GLN A 81 30.98 -1.91 -8.93
N VAL A 82 31.00 -0.77 -9.61
CA VAL A 82 30.03 0.32 -9.37
C VAL A 82 28.60 -0.18 -9.60
N LEU A 83 28.34 -0.84 -10.74
CA LEU A 83 27.01 -1.40 -11.03
C LEU A 83 26.56 -2.43 -9.99
N THR A 84 27.49 -3.23 -9.46
CA THR A 84 27.17 -4.22 -8.42
C THR A 84 26.70 -3.53 -7.13
N LEU A 85 27.40 -2.47 -6.72
CA LEU A 85 27.02 -1.69 -5.54
C LEU A 85 25.66 -0.98 -5.73
N GLU A 86 25.39 -0.47 -6.93
CA GLU A 86 24.10 0.15 -7.25
C GLU A 86 22.95 -0.87 -7.20
N LEU A 87 23.16 -2.07 -7.75
CA LEU A 87 22.20 -3.17 -7.67
C LEU A 87 21.95 -3.63 -6.23
N GLU A 88 22.99 -3.71 -5.40
CA GLU A 88 22.87 -4.02 -3.97
C GLU A 88 22.02 -2.96 -3.25
N GLN A 89 22.26 -1.67 -3.51
CA GLN A 89 21.48 -0.57 -2.93
C GLN A 89 20.00 -0.64 -3.35
N ILE A 90 19.73 -0.88 -4.63
CA ILE A 90 18.37 -1.06 -5.14
C ILE A 90 17.71 -2.28 -4.47
N SER A 91 18.42 -3.39 -4.31
CA SER A 91 17.89 -4.59 -3.67
C SER A 91 17.51 -4.34 -2.21
N HIS A 92 18.34 -3.61 -1.46
CA HIS A 92 18.04 -3.21 -0.09
C HIS A 92 16.83 -2.29 -0.02
N ARG A 93 16.73 -1.32 -0.94
CA ARG A 93 15.58 -0.40 -1.04
C ARG A 93 14.29 -1.18 -1.34
N GLN A 94 14.34 -2.15 -2.25
CA GLN A 94 13.20 -3.00 -2.57
C GLN A 94 12.74 -3.82 -1.35
N GLN A 95 13.67 -4.44 -0.62
CA GLN A 95 13.37 -5.17 0.61
C GLN A 95 12.71 -4.28 1.67
N GLN A 96 13.24 -3.07 1.88
CA GLN A 96 12.67 -2.10 2.82
C GLN A 96 11.23 -1.71 2.43
N LEU A 97 10.98 -1.40 1.17
CA LEU A 97 9.64 -1.06 0.68
C LEU A 97 8.66 -2.22 0.79
N GLN A 98 9.10 -3.46 0.51
CA GLN A 98 8.28 -4.65 0.67
C GLN A 98 7.89 -4.87 2.14
N GLN A 99 8.83 -4.69 3.06
CA GLN A 99 8.57 -4.78 4.50
C GLN A 99 7.55 -3.71 4.94
N GLN A 100 7.76 -2.46 4.53
CA GLN A 100 6.82 -1.37 4.80
C GLN A 100 5.43 -1.63 4.23
N GLN A 101 5.35 -2.22 3.03
CA GLN A 101 4.09 -2.60 2.39
C GLN A 101 3.36 -3.68 3.20
N ALA A 102 4.07 -4.72 3.65
CA ALA A 102 3.49 -5.77 4.49
C ALA A 102 2.96 -5.22 5.82
N ASP A 103 3.70 -4.31 6.46
CA ASP A 103 3.27 -3.68 7.71
C ASP A 103 2.06 -2.76 7.50
N SER A 104 2.05 -1.99 6.41
CA SER A 104 0.94 -1.14 6.02
C SER A 104 -0.33 -1.94 5.70
N GLN A 105 -0.20 -3.10 5.05
CA GLN A 105 -1.31 -4.03 4.79
C GLN A 105 -1.89 -4.61 6.09
N LYS A 106 -1.04 -4.99 7.05
CA LYS A 106 -1.49 -5.43 8.38
C LYS A 106 -2.28 -4.32 9.09
N GLN A 107 -1.75 -3.09 9.09
CA GLN A 107 -2.43 -1.94 9.68
C GLN A 107 -3.77 -1.65 9.01
N MET A 108 -3.82 -1.69 7.68
CA MET A 108 -5.05 -1.53 6.91
C MET A 108 -6.10 -2.58 7.30
N SER A 109 -5.70 -3.86 7.38
CA SER A 109 -6.63 -4.93 7.77
C SER A 109 -7.20 -4.74 9.18
N ALA A 110 -6.38 -4.29 10.14
CA ALA A 110 -6.81 -4.05 11.51
C ALA A 110 -7.76 -2.85 11.60
N LEU A 111 -7.45 -1.76 10.88
CA LEU A 111 -8.30 -0.57 10.80
C LEU A 111 -9.63 -0.87 10.11
N GLN A 112 -9.62 -1.67 9.04
CA GLN A 112 -10.82 -2.06 8.31
C GLN A 112 -11.76 -2.88 9.20
N ARG A 113 -11.24 -3.91 9.89
CA ARG A 113 -12.01 -4.68 10.88
C ARG A 113 -12.62 -3.78 11.96
N ARG A 114 -11.88 -2.78 12.42
CA ARG A 114 -12.37 -1.83 13.43
C ARG A 114 -13.47 -0.93 12.85
N HIS A 115 -13.29 -0.44 11.64
CA HIS A 115 -14.28 0.36 10.91
C HIS A 115 -15.58 -0.43 10.71
N ASP A 116 -15.50 -1.67 10.22
CA ASP A 116 -16.65 -2.55 9.98
C ASP A 116 -17.45 -2.78 11.28
N LYS A 117 -16.77 -3.02 12.40
CA LYS A 117 -17.41 -3.17 13.72
C LYS A 117 -18.20 -1.92 14.11
N TYR A 118 -17.63 -0.73 13.91
CA TYR A 118 -18.31 0.51 14.23
C TYR A 118 -19.50 0.78 13.30
N GLN A 119 -19.35 0.48 12.02
CA GLN A 119 -20.43 0.60 11.04
C GLN A 119 -21.61 -0.31 11.39
N GLN A 120 -21.35 -1.57 11.74
CA GLN A 120 -22.37 -2.51 12.20
C GLN A 120 -23.09 -2.02 13.47
N HIS A 121 -22.34 -1.53 14.45
CA HIS A 121 -22.93 -1.00 15.68
C HIS A 121 -23.85 0.19 15.41
N LEU A 122 -23.46 1.11 14.51
CA LEU A 122 -24.31 2.24 14.13
C LEU A 122 -25.58 1.81 13.38
N GLN A 123 -25.49 0.81 12.51
CA GLN A 123 -26.66 0.24 11.84
C GLN A 123 -27.63 -0.39 12.86
N GLN A 124 -27.11 -1.11 13.86
CA GLN A 124 -27.93 -1.69 14.93
C GLN A 124 -28.62 -0.61 15.76
N LEU A 125 -27.91 0.43 16.19
CA LEU A 125 -28.48 1.56 16.91
C LEU A 125 -29.58 2.27 16.10
N HIS A 126 -29.33 2.51 14.81
CA HIS A 126 -30.30 3.12 13.93
C HIS A 126 -31.58 2.28 13.81
N ARG A 127 -31.44 0.96 13.66
CA ARG A 127 -32.57 0.03 13.62
C ARG A 127 -33.36 0.03 14.93
N GLN A 128 -32.69 0.00 16.08
CA GLN A 128 -33.34 0.07 17.39
C GLN A 128 -34.12 1.37 17.56
N TRP A 129 -33.54 2.50 17.13
CA TRP A 129 -34.22 3.79 17.19
C TRP A 129 -35.48 3.82 16.30
N LEU A 130 -35.40 3.31 15.08
CA LEU A 130 -36.57 3.20 14.19
C LEU A 130 -37.69 2.36 14.82
N LEU A 131 -37.35 1.22 15.43
CA LEU A 131 -38.32 0.36 16.11
C LEU A 131 -38.95 1.06 17.33
N GLN A 132 -38.18 1.80 18.11
CA GLN A 132 -38.71 2.56 19.24
C GLN A 132 -39.67 3.65 18.78
N ARG A 133 -39.30 4.38 17.73
CA ARG A 133 -40.15 5.40 17.14
C ARG A 133 -41.46 4.81 16.62
N GLN A 134 -41.40 3.69 15.90
CA GLN A 134 -42.60 3.01 15.41
C GLN A 134 -43.51 2.57 16.56
N ARG A 135 -42.95 2.00 17.64
CA ARG A 135 -43.74 1.64 18.83
C ARG A 135 -44.39 2.85 19.51
N GLN A 136 -43.72 4.00 19.53
CA GLN A 136 -44.31 5.24 20.05
C GLN A 136 -45.48 5.69 19.19
N GLU A 137 -45.29 5.71 17.86
CA GLU A 137 -46.35 6.05 16.90
C GLU A 137 -47.55 5.08 17.01
N ASP A 138 -47.30 3.77 17.14
CA ASP A 138 -48.34 2.75 17.35
C ASP A 138 -49.10 2.95 18.67
N ASN A 139 -48.38 3.21 19.77
CA ASN A 139 -48.99 3.48 21.08
C ASN A 139 -49.85 4.76 21.05
N GLU A 140 -49.37 5.83 20.43
CA GLU A 140 -50.12 7.09 20.26
C GLU A 140 -51.42 6.84 19.48
N LEU A 141 -51.36 6.05 18.39
CA LEU A 141 -52.55 5.68 17.61
C LEU A 141 -53.54 4.85 18.43
N ASP A 142 -53.07 3.91 19.25
CA ASP A 142 -53.93 3.11 20.11
C ASP A 142 -54.56 3.95 21.24
N GLU A 143 -53.82 4.88 21.84
CA GLU A 143 -54.37 5.86 22.80
C GLU A 143 -55.45 6.75 22.17
N HIS A 144 -55.22 7.24 20.95
CA HIS A 144 -56.22 8.01 20.20
C HIS A 144 -57.47 7.18 19.86
N ARG A 145 -57.32 5.89 19.55
CA ARG A 145 -58.46 4.98 19.32
C ARG A 145 -59.24 4.70 20.59
N LEU A 146 -58.56 4.52 21.72
CA LEU A 146 -59.21 4.28 23.01
C LEU A 146 -59.94 5.54 23.48
N THR A 147 -59.30 6.71 23.41
CA THR A 147 -59.92 7.99 23.80
C THR A 147 -61.03 8.41 22.84
N GLY A 148 -60.88 8.23 21.52
CA GLY A 148 -61.92 8.53 20.54
C GLY A 148 -63.18 7.65 20.64
N LYS A 149 -63.06 6.43 21.20
CA LYS A 149 -64.23 5.59 21.53
C LYS A 149 -64.99 6.09 22.78
N VAL A 150 -64.31 6.78 23.70
CA VAL A 150 -64.92 7.30 24.94
C VAL A 150 -65.80 8.54 24.68
N TRP A 151 -65.65 9.23 23.54
CA TRP A 151 -66.45 10.40 23.17
C TRP A 151 -67.65 10.09 22.26
N ASN A 152 -67.88 8.82 21.90
CA ASN A 152 -68.97 8.38 21.03
C ASN A 152 -70.04 7.52 21.77
N GLU A 153 -70.05 7.54 23.10
CA GLU A 153 -71.16 7.07 23.96
C GLU A 153 -71.86 8.26 24.60
#